data_AF-A0ABD6W7C4-F1
#
_entry.id   AF-A0ABD6W7C4-F1
#
_cell.length_a   1.000
_cell.length_b   1.000
_cell.length_c   1.000
_cell.angle_alpha   90.00
_cell.angle_beta   90.00
_cell.angle_gamma   90.00
#
_symmetry.space_group_name_H-M   'P 1'
#
loop_
_entity.id
_entity.type
_entity.pdbx_description
1 polymer ?
#
loop_
_entity_poly.entity_id
_entity_poly.type
_entity_poly.pdbx_seq_one_letter_code
_entity_poly.pdbx_strand_id
1 'polypeptide(L)'
;MVKREGGQVAHSDPLAVRVFGLLADRARGEFSGLLLEERDGTADLSDCRKVYFDRDPREPRPRFRLVYRLLPSDIRPTTVHAVAVGYRAGLDAYVRAARNLGRL
;
A
#
# COMPACT_ATOMS: atom_id res chain seq x y z
N MET A 1 16.39 -38.05 -25.16
CA MET A 1 16.26 -37.72 -23.72
C MET A 1 16.29 -36.21 -23.58
N VAL A 2 15.13 -35.55 -23.63
CA VAL A 2 15.02 -34.09 -23.59
C VAL A 2 14.94 -33.68 -22.12
N LYS A 3 15.97 -32.99 -21.62
CA LYS A 3 15.95 -32.39 -20.28
C LYS A 3 14.93 -31.25 -20.31
N ARG A 4 13.86 -31.36 -19.52
CA ARG A 4 12.96 -30.24 -19.25
C ARG A 4 13.67 -29.32 -18.25
N GLU A 5 13.93 -28.09 -18.66
CA GLU A 5 14.36 -27.04 -17.75
C GLU A 5 13.20 -26.76 -16.79
N GLY A 6 13.47 -26.96 -15.50
CA GLY A 6 12.54 -26.62 -14.44
C GLY A 6 12.33 -25.10 -14.45
N GLY A 7 11.14 -24.67 -14.87
CA GLY A 7 10.70 -23.31 -14.69
C GLY A 7 10.74 -22.97 -13.20
N GLN A 8 11.69 -22.13 -12.82
CA GLN A 8 11.83 -21.62 -11.47
C GLN A 8 10.58 -20.79 -11.17
N VAL A 9 9.68 -21.33 -10.35
CA VAL A 9 8.49 -20.61 -9.89
C VAL A 9 8.99 -19.40 -9.12
N ALA A 10 8.76 -18.19 -9.64
CA ALA A 10 9.15 -16.96 -8.96
C ALA A 10 8.50 -16.96 -7.58
N HIS A 11 9.31 -17.08 -6.53
CA HIS A 11 8.81 -17.00 -5.17
C HIS A 11 8.39 -15.55 -4.95
N SER A 12 7.08 -15.31 -4.97
CA SER A 12 6.51 -13.98 -4.81
C SER A 12 6.81 -13.48 -3.40
N ASP A 13 7.34 -12.26 -3.31
CA ASP A 13 7.62 -11.59 -2.04
C ASP A 13 6.35 -11.60 -1.16
N PRO A 14 6.38 -12.19 0.05
CA PRO A 14 5.24 -12.23 0.97
C PRO A 14 4.61 -10.84 1.21
N LEU A 15 5.43 -9.78 1.17
CA LEU A 15 4.97 -8.40 1.31
C LEU A 15 4.12 -7.98 0.11
N ALA A 16 4.57 -8.28 -1.11
CA ALA A 16 3.86 -7.94 -2.33
C ALA A 16 2.51 -8.67 -2.41
N VAL A 17 2.49 -9.97 -2.09
CA VAL A 17 1.25 -10.76 -2.03
C VAL A 17 0.27 -10.12 -1.03
N ARG A 18 0.77 -9.69 0.14
CA ARG A 18 -0.09 -9.05 1.14
C ARG A 18 -0.66 -7.72 0.65
N VAL A 19 0.12 -6.92 -0.08
CA VAL A 19 -0.34 -5.65 -0.66
C VAL A 19 -1.47 -5.90 -1.66
N PHE A 20 -1.31 -6.86 -2.57
CA PHE A 20 -2.36 -7.18 -3.54
C PHE A 20 -3.64 -7.69 -2.86
N GLY A 21 -3.50 -8.52 -1.82
CA GLY A 21 -4.64 -8.95 -1.01
C GLY A 21 -5.41 -7.76 -0.42
N LEU A 22 -4.69 -6.81 0.20
CA LEU A 22 -5.31 -5.61 0.77
C LEU A 22 -6.00 -4.72 -0.27
N LEU A 23 -5.43 -4.60 -1.47
CA LEU A 23 -6.06 -3.85 -2.56
C LEU A 23 -7.35 -4.54 -3.05
N ALA A 24 -7.35 -5.87 -3.16
CA ALA A 24 -8.52 -6.64 -3.55
C ALA A 24 -9.62 -6.57 -2.48
N ASP A 25 -9.26 -6.71 -1.21
CA ASP A 25 -10.19 -6.58 -0.08
C ASP A 25 -10.79 -5.17 -0.03
N ARG A 26 -9.98 -4.13 -0.27
CA ARG A 26 -10.51 -2.76 -0.38
C ARG A 26 -11.47 -2.61 -1.55
N ALA A 27 -11.14 -3.18 -2.72
CA ALA A 27 -11.99 -3.12 -3.91
C ALA A 27 -13.35 -3.80 -3.70
N ARG A 28 -13.41 -4.83 -2.85
CA ARG A 28 -14.67 -5.49 -2.43
C ARG A 28 -15.43 -4.75 -1.33
N GLY A 29 -14.85 -3.71 -0.75
CA GLY A 29 -15.47 -2.94 0.33
C GLY A 29 -15.29 -3.54 1.73
N GLU A 30 -14.41 -4.53 1.91
CA GLU A 30 -14.20 -5.24 3.18
C GLU A 30 -13.63 -4.34 4.29
N PHE A 31 -12.91 -3.28 3.91
CA PHE A 31 -12.40 -2.28 4.83
C PHE A 31 -12.18 -0.95 4.11
N SER A 32 -12.04 0.16 4.84
CA SER A 32 -11.90 1.52 4.27
C SER A 32 -10.53 2.17 4.47
N GLY A 33 -9.64 1.57 5.27
CA GLY A 33 -8.40 2.20 5.69
C GLY A 33 -8.63 3.46 6.51
N LEU A 34 -7.56 4.15 6.87
CA LEU A 34 -7.63 5.42 7.60
C LEU A 34 -7.31 6.57 6.65
N LEU A 35 -8.11 7.63 6.65
CA LEU A 35 -7.75 8.86 5.93
C LEU A 35 -6.40 9.38 6.44
N LEU A 36 -5.63 9.92 5.51
CA LEU A 36 -4.47 10.72 5.86
C LEU A 36 -4.98 12.13 6.13
N GLU A 37 -4.65 12.64 7.31
CA GLU A 37 -4.83 14.05 7.64
C GLU A 37 -3.65 14.83 7.07
N GLU A 38 -3.89 16.11 6.77
CA GLU A 38 -2.82 17.05 6.52
C GLU A 38 -1.86 17.07 7.72
N ARG A 39 -0.56 17.09 7.43
CA ARG A 39 0.49 17.05 8.44
C ARG A 39 1.61 17.99 8.06
N ASP A 40 1.99 18.84 9.00
CA ASP A 40 3.19 19.65 8.91
C ASP A 40 4.42 18.77 8.60
N GLY A 41 5.21 19.16 7.60
CA GLY A 41 6.38 18.42 7.14
C GLY A 41 6.10 17.27 6.16
N THR A 42 4.85 17.08 5.72
CA THR A 42 4.51 16.24 4.56
C THR A 42 3.75 17.06 3.51
N ALA A 43 3.85 16.68 2.23
CA ALA A 43 2.97 17.25 1.22
C ALA A 43 1.51 16.90 1.52
N ASP A 44 0.56 17.63 0.90
CA ASP A 44 -0.86 17.31 1.04
C ASP A 44 -1.14 15.88 0.53
N LEU A 45 -1.63 15.02 1.43
CA LEU A 45 -2.05 13.65 1.17
C LEU A 45 -3.49 13.41 1.64
N SER A 46 -4.28 14.47 1.82
CA SER A 46 -5.64 14.40 2.39
C SER A 46 -6.63 13.58 1.56
N ASP A 47 -6.38 13.42 0.26
CA ASP A 47 -7.13 12.55 -0.66
C ASP A 47 -6.73 11.06 -0.58
N CYS A 48 -5.73 10.73 0.26
CA CYS A 48 -5.19 9.39 0.39
C CYS A 48 -5.62 8.70 1.69
N ARG A 49 -5.52 7.38 1.68
CA ARG A 49 -5.83 6.47 2.79
C ARG A 49 -4.62 5.60 3.08
N LYS A 50 -4.48 5.16 4.34
CA LYS A 50 -3.42 4.26 4.80
C LYS A 50 -3.96 2.97 5.40
N VAL A 51 -3.17 1.91 5.27
CA VAL A 51 -3.36 0.62 5.94
C VAL A 51 -2.04 0.17 6.54
N TYR A 52 -2.06 -0.23 7.81
CA TYR A 52 -0.93 -0.89 8.46
C TYR A 52 -0.96 -2.38 8.17
N PHE A 53 0.16 -2.96 7.75
CA PHE A 53 0.24 -4.40 7.43
C PHE A 53 1.62 -4.99 7.73
N ASP A 54 1.77 -6.30 7.45
CA ASP A 54 2.93 -7.12 7.86
C ASP A 54 2.97 -7.33 9.39
N ARG A 55 1.89 -7.91 9.96
CA ARG A 55 1.79 -8.24 11.40
C ARG A 55 2.81 -9.33 11.79
N ASP A 56 4.09 -8.97 11.80
CA ASP A 56 5.18 -9.79 12.32
C ASP A 56 4.98 -9.95 13.84
N PRO A 57 4.83 -11.18 14.36
CA PRO A 57 4.59 -11.40 15.78
C PRO A 57 5.76 -10.95 16.67
N ARG A 58 6.94 -10.72 16.10
CA ARG A 58 8.12 -10.20 16.80
C ARG A 58 8.08 -8.69 16.98
N GLU A 59 7.21 -8.00 16.25
CA GLU A 59 7.12 -6.55 16.23
C GLU A 59 5.87 -6.09 16.98
N PRO A 60 5.98 -5.15 17.92
CA PRO A 60 4.82 -4.68 18.69
C PRO A 60 3.82 -3.91 17.81
N ARG A 61 4.24 -3.46 16.62
CA ARG A 61 3.42 -2.67 15.70
C ARG A 61 3.75 -3.04 14.25
N PRO A 62 2.79 -2.97 13.32
CA PRO A 62 3.05 -3.23 11.91
C PRO A 62 4.12 -2.28 11.34
N ARG A 63 5.08 -2.85 10.61
CA ARG A 63 6.26 -2.14 10.09
C ARG A 63 5.97 -1.34 8.83
N PHE A 64 5.00 -1.77 8.03
CA PHE A 64 4.72 -1.20 6.72
C PHE A 64 3.38 -0.49 6.66
N ARG A 65 3.29 0.48 5.76
CA ARG A 65 2.05 1.15 5.36
C ARG A 65 1.85 0.99 3.86
N LEU A 66 0.64 0.63 3.47
CA LEU A 66 0.13 0.84 2.12
C LEU A 66 -0.59 2.19 2.13
N VAL A 67 -0.21 3.09 1.22
CA VAL A 67 -0.91 4.32 0.90
C VAL A 67 -1.63 4.13 -0.43
N TYR A 68 -2.91 4.44 -0.48
CA TYR A 68 -3.73 4.34 -1.67
C TYR A 68 -4.73 5.48 -1.72
N ARG A 69 -5.33 5.73 -2.88
CA ARG A 69 -6.47 6.65 -3.01
C ARG A 69 -7.59 6.02 -3.80
N LEU A 70 -8.79 6.56 -3.62
CA LEU A 70 -9.95 6.13 -4.37
C LEU A 70 -10.23 7.11 -5.49
N LEU A 71 -10.41 6.59 -6.70
CA LEU A 71 -10.67 7.38 -7.90
C LEU A 71 -12.05 7.05 -8.48
N PRO A 72 -12.76 8.04 -9.06
CA PRO A 72 -12.38 9.46 -9.11
C PRO A 72 -12.56 10.21 -7.78
N SER A 73 -13.32 9.64 -6.84
CA SER A 73 -13.52 10.21 -5.50
C SER A 73 -13.82 9.12 -4.47
N ASP A 74 -13.75 9.48 -3.19
CA ASP A 74 -14.11 8.59 -2.08
C ASP A 74 -15.60 8.23 -2.03
N ILE A 75 -16.47 9.02 -2.67
CA ILE A 75 -17.93 8.86 -2.60
C ILE A 75 -18.41 7.82 -3.62
N ARG A 76 -17.87 7.87 -4.84
CA ARG A 76 -18.22 6.95 -5.94
C ARG A 76 -16.95 6.37 -6.57
N PRO A 77 -16.20 5.55 -5.82
CA PRO A 77 -14.95 5.02 -6.30
C PRO A 77 -15.20 3.91 -7.33
N THR A 78 -14.46 3.95 -8.43
CA THR A 78 -14.37 2.88 -9.43
C THR A 78 -13.00 2.23 -9.45
N THR A 79 -12.01 2.83 -8.80
CA THR A 79 -10.62 2.32 -8.79
C THR A 79 -9.97 2.55 -7.43
N VAL A 80 -9.29 1.51 -6.95
CA VAL A 80 -8.34 1.60 -5.83
C VAL A 80 -6.95 1.81 -6.44
N HIS A 81 -6.44 3.03 -6.37
CA HIS A 81 -5.12 3.36 -6.89
C HIS A 81 -4.09 3.18 -5.78
N ALA A 82 -3.24 2.16 -5.90
CA ALA A 82 -2.09 1.98 -5.02
C ALA A 82 -1.07 3.09 -5.28
N VAL A 83 -0.79 3.92 -4.27
CA VAL A 83 0.08 5.09 -4.41
C VAL A 83 1.50 4.74 -3.98
N ALA A 84 1.67 4.14 -2.80
CA ALA A 84 2.99 3.76 -2.29
C ALA A 84 2.91 2.66 -1.23
N VAL A 85 3.98 1.88 -1.14
CA VAL A 85 4.27 1.01 -0.01
C VAL A 85 5.60 1.45 0.59
N GLY A 86 5.66 1.55 1.91
CA GLY A 86 6.88 1.95 2.60
C GLY A 86 6.83 1.66 4.09
N TYR A 87 7.94 1.92 4.76
CA TYR A 87 8.03 1.77 6.20
C TYR A 87 7.16 2.79 6.93
N ARG A 88 6.70 2.38 8.12
CA ARG A 88 6.07 3.25 9.10
C ARG A 88 7.07 4.27 9.66
N ALA A 89 8.29 3.80 9.93
CA ALA A 89 9.38 4.59 10.49
C ALA A 89 9.79 5.72 9.52
N GLY A 90 10.20 6.86 10.08
CA GLY A 90 10.70 7.99 9.29
C GLY A 90 9.72 8.59 8.28
N LEU A 91 8.41 8.28 8.38
CA LEU A 91 7.39 8.70 7.41
C LEU A 91 7.64 8.22 5.97
N ASP A 92 8.44 7.18 5.77
CA ASP A 92 8.89 6.69 4.45
C ASP A 92 7.72 6.48 3.47
N ALA A 93 6.66 5.79 3.90
CA ALA A 93 5.48 5.58 3.06
C ALA A 93 4.81 6.88 2.57
N TYR A 94 4.86 7.95 3.36
CA TYR A 94 4.23 9.23 3.01
C TYR A 94 5.13 10.05 2.08
N VAL A 95 6.44 10.07 2.34
CA VAL A 95 7.41 10.72 1.44
C VAL A 95 7.36 10.09 0.05
N ARG A 96 7.30 8.75 -0.02
CA ARG A 96 7.12 8.03 -1.29
C ARG A 96 5.80 8.38 -1.96
N ALA A 97 4.71 8.42 -1.21
CA ALA A 97 3.40 8.77 -1.77
C ALA A 97 3.38 10.18 -2.36
N ALA A 98 3.93 11.16 -1.63
CA ALA A 98 4.05 12.53 -2.12
C ALA A 98 4.84 12.61 -3.43
N ARG A 99 6.00 11.95 -3.52
CA ARG A 99 6.81 11.87 -4.74
C ARG A 99 6.08 11.20 -5.90
N ASN A 100 5.43 10.06 -5.64
CA ASN A 100 4.69 9.31 -6.67
C ASN A 100 3.48 10.10 -7.21
N LEU A 101 2.94 11.04 -6.42
CA LEU A 101 1.88 11.94 -6.82
C LEU A 101 2.37 13.29 -7.37
N GLY A 102 3.69 13.53 -7.40
CA GLY A 102 4.27 14.81 -7.85
C GLY A 102 3.99 15.98 -6.92
N ARG A 103 3.86 15.73 -5.62
CA ARG A 103 3.57 16.76 -4.59
C ARG A 103 4.79 17.17 -3.76
N LEU A 104 5.94 16.55 -4.02
CA LEU A 104 7.25 16.83 -3.42
C LEU A 104 8.34 16.69 -4.47
#